data_AF-A0A4R7C832-F1
#
_entry.id   AF-A0A4R7C832-F1
#
_cell.length_a   1.000
_cell.length_b   1.000
_cell.length_c   1.000
_cell.angle_alpha   90.00
_cell.angle_beta   90.00
_cell.angle_gamma   90.00
#
_symmetry.space_group_name_H-M   'P 1'
#
loop_
_entity.id
_entity.type
_entity.pdbx_description
1 polymer ?
#
loop_
_entity_poly.entity_id
_entity_poly.type
_entity_poly.pdbx_seq_one_letter_code
_entity_poly.pdbx_strand_id
1 'polypeptide(L)'
;MTDRTRRMPSEDDLERTILDLVAERGAGKTICPSEAARALAGKEPDAWGRVMPLVRRTAVRLTKEGRVAIRRKGKVVDPDDFRGVYRIGPAEAGE
;
A
#
# COMPACT_ATOMS: atom_id res chain seq x y z
N MET A 1 -5.39 -19.35 -14.91
CA MET A 1 -4.83 -18.19 -14.19
C MET A 1 -5.70 -16.99 -14.55
N THR A 2 -6.68 -16.55 -13.76
CA THR A 2 -6.76 -16.45 -12.30
C THR A 2 -8.22 -16.66 -11.90
N ASP A 3 -8.50 -17.75 -11.18
CA ASP A 3 -9.76 -17.87 -10.45
C ASP A 3 -9.70 -16.85 -9.31
N ARG A 4 -10.33 -15.69 -9.50
CA ARG A 4 -10.61 -14.75 -8.41
C ARG A 4 -12.06 -14.96 -7.99
N THR A 5 -12.36 -16.15 -7.48
CA THR A 5 -13.46 -16.22 -6.51
C THR A 5 -13.19 -15.15 -5.45
N ARG A 6 -14.17 -14.29 -5.18
CA ARG A 6 -14.02 -13.02 -4.43
C ARG A 6 -13.77 -13.28 -2.94
N ARG A 7 -12.61 -13.86 -2.63
CA ARG A 7 -12.10 -14.05 -1.26
C ARG A 7 -11.27 -12.83 -0.88
N MET A 8 -11.37 -12.43 0.38
CA MET A 8 -10.59 -11.34 0.95
C MET A 8 -9.08 -11.63 0.79
N PRO A 9 -8.27 -10.65 0.35
CA PRO A 9 -6.84 -10.88 0.10
C PRO A 9 -6.11 -11.20 1.41
N SER A 10 -5.12 -12.09 1.32
CA SER A 10 -4.29 -12.47 2.46
C SER A 10 -3.28 -11.36 2.78
N GLU A 11 -2.63 -11.45 3.94
CA GLU A 11 -1.56 -10.51 4.32
C GLU A 11 -0.38 -10.56 3.35
N ASP A 12 -0.04 -11.75 2.85
CA ASP A 12 1.00 -11.95 1.83
C ASP A 12 0.64 -11.29 0.49
N ASP A 13 -0.62 -11.45 0.03
CA ASP A 13 -1.12 -10.79 -1.19
C ASP A 13 -1.01 -9.26 -1.09
N LEU A 14 -1.38 -8.71 0.07
CA LEU A 14 -1.30 -7.28 0.37
C LEU A 14 0.14 -6.78 0.35
N GLU A 15 1.02 -7.48 1.06
CA GLU A 15 2.43 -7.15 1.14
C GLU A 15 3.07 -7.17 -0.24
N ARG A 16 2.92 -8.27 -0.98
CA ARG A 16 3.49 -8.45 -2.30
C ARG A 16 2.99 -7.38 -3.26
N THR A 17 1.69 -7.10 -3.26
CA THR A 17 1.09 -6.08 -4.13
C THR A 17 1.61 -4.69 -3.82
N ILE A 18 1.76 -4.32 -2.54
CA ILE A 18 2.28 -3.00 -2.17
C ILE A 18 3.73 -2.86 -2.65
N LEU A 19 4.57 -3.86 -2.40
CA LEU A 19 5.99 -3.82 -2.76
C LEU A 19 6.19 -3.81 -4.27
N ASP A 20 5.45 -4.64 -5.01
CA ASP A 20 5.49 -4.72 -6.46
C ASP A 20 5.11 -3.37 -7.09
N LEU A 21 3.96 -2.80 -6.69
CA LEU A 21 3.51 -1.50 -7.20
C LEU A 21 4.49 -0.35 -6.86
N VAL A 22 5.11 -0.39 -5.67
CA VAL A 22 6.14 0.60 -5.30
C VAL A 22 7.38 0.43 -6.17
N ALA A 23 7.84 -0.81 -6.39
CA ALA A 23 8.99 -1.12 -7.23
C ALA A 23 8.74 -0.73 -8.70
N GLU A 24 7.58 -1.07 -9.25
CA GLU A 24 7.16 -0.74 -10.62
C GLU A 24 7.11 0.77 -10.87
N ARG A 25 6.69 1.56 -9.86
CA ARG A 25 6.71 3.03 -9.97
C ARG A 25 8.13 3.60 -10.04
N GLY A 26 9.09 2.93 -9.41
CA GLY A 26 10.49 3.32 -9.39
C GLY A 26 10.86 4.33 -8.30
N ALA A 27 12.16 4.59 -8.20
CA ALA A 27 12.75 5.45 -7.17
C ALA A 27 12.12 6.86 -7.15
N GLY A 28 11.92 7.40 -5.94
CA GLY A 28 11.33 8.72 -5.72
C GLY A 28 9.83 8.84 -6.03
N LYS A 29 9.20 7.82 -6.63
CA LYS A 29 7.76 7.81 -6.90
C LYS A 29 7.00 7.13 -5.76
N THR A 30 5.68 7.37 -5.76
CA THR A 30 4.78 6.82 -4.75
C THR A 30 3.51 6.31 -5.40
N ILE A 31 2.75 5.50 -4.67
CA ILE A 31 1.41 5.02 -4.99
C ILE A 31 0.39 5.53 -3.96
N CYS A 32 -0.88 5.58 -4.34
CA CYS A 32 -2.00 5.74 -3.42
C CYS A 32 -2.45 4.38 -2.86
N PRO A 33 -3.00 4.33 -1.63
CA PRO A 33 -3.52 3.09 -1.05
C PRO A 33 -4.65 2.47 -1.89
N SER A 34 -5.45 3.29 -2.57
CA SER A 34 -6.50 2.81 -3.47
C SER A 34 -5.95 2.14 -4.73
N GLU A 35 -4.70 2.40 -5.16
CA GLU A 35 -4.08 1.64 -6.25
C GLU A 35 -3.84 0.19 -5.82
N ALA A 36 -3.23 -0.02 -4.65
CA ALA A 36 -3.03 -1.36 -4.07
C ALA A 36 -4.36 -2.09 -3.82
N ALA A 37 -5.36 -1.41 -3.24
CA ALA A 37 -6.66 -2.01 -2.99
C ALA A 37 -7.39 -2.45 -4.28
N ARG A 38 -7.29 -1.63 -5.35
CA ARG A 38 -7.91 -1.96 -6.66
C ARG A 38 -7.21 -3.10 -7.38
N ALA A 39 -5.90 -3.26 -7.20
CA ALA A 39 -5.16 -4.39 -7.76
C ALA A 39 -5.63 -5.75 -7.20
N LEU A 40 -6.07 -5.75 -5.93
CA LEU A 40 -6.52 -6.94 -5.21
C LEU A 40 -8.03 -7.21 -5.34
N ALA A 41 -8.87 -6.18 -5.22
CA ALA A 41 -10.33 -6.33 -5.16
C ALA A 41 -11.08 -5.79 -6.39
N GLY A 42 -10.36 -5.33 -7.42
CA GLY A 42 -10.96 -4.77 -8.63
C GLY A 42 -11.38 -3.31 -8.49
N LYS A 43 -12.11 -2.80 -9.50
CA LYS A 43 -12.44 -1.37 -9.62
C LYS A 43 -13.70 -0.95 -8.85
N GLU A 44 -14.49 -1.91 -8.37
CA GLU A 44 -15.73 -1.66 -7.63
C GLU A 44 -15.47 -0.96 -6.29
N PRO A 45 -16.08 0.21 -6.01
CA PRO A 45 -15.85 0.98 -4.78
C PRO A 45 -16.13 0.21 -3.50
N ASP A 46 -17.20 -0.57 -3.51
CA ASP A 46 -17.60 -1.41 -2.39
C ASP A 46 -16.60 -2.57 -2.16
N ALA A 47 -15.92 -3.05 -3.21
CA ALA A 47 -14.92 -4.11 -3.10
C ALA A 47 -13.57 -3.58 -2.58
N TRP A 48 -13.00 -2.56 -3.22
CA TRP A 48 -11.70 -2.03 -2.79
C TRP A 48 -11.80 -1.23 -1.48
N GLY A 49 -12.95 -0.65 -1.16
CA GLY A 49 -13.20 0.02 0.12
C GLY A 49 -13.00 -0.91 1.32
N ARG A 50 -13.42 -2.18 1.20
CA ARG A 50 -13.20 -3.21 2.26
C ARG A 50 -11.72 -3.61 2.42
N VAL A 51 -10.93 -3.44 1.36
CA VAL A 51 -9.49 -3.79 1.36
C VAL A 51 -8.60 -2.64 1.84
N MET A 52 -9.04 -1.38 1.71
CA MET A 52 -8.30 -0.21 2.18
C MET A 52 -7.80 -0.28 3.64
N PRO A 53 -8.60 -0.69 4.65
CA PRO A 53 -8.10 -0.80 6.02
C PRO A 53 -7.01 -1.88 6.15
N LEU A 54 -7.05 -2.93 5.32
CA LEU A 54 -6.00 -3.94 5.27
C LEU A 54 -4.71 -3.36 4.67
N VAL A 55 -4.83 -2.65 3.54
CA VAL A 55 -3.70 -1.96 2.89
C VAL A 55 -3.03 -0.98 3.84
N ARG A 56 -3.82 -0.21 4.62
CA ARG A 56 -3.26 0.70 5.63
C ARG A 56 -2.46 -0.05 6.69
N ARG A 57 -3.00 -1.14 7.25
CA ARG A 57 -2.31 -1.95 8.27
C ARG A 57 -1.01 -2.54 7.72
N THR A 58 -1.05 -3.12 6.52
CA THR A 58 0.14 -3.69 5.88
C THR A 58 1.17 -2.62 5.55
N ALA A 59 0.76 -1.46 5.02
CA ALA A 59 1.69 -0.36 4.75
C ALA A 59 2.38 0.15 6.03
N VAL A 60 1.65 0.28 7.14
CA VAL A 60 2.21 0.62 8.45
C VAL A 60 3.23 -0.41 8.91
N ARG A 61 2.89 -1.70 8.83
CA ARG A 61 3.81 -2.80 9.18
C ARG A 61 5.10 -2.73 8.34
N LEU A 62 4.96 -2.64 7.02
CA LEU A 62 6.09 -2.55 6.10
C LEU A 62 6.95 -1.29 6.31
N THR A 63 6.36 -0.18 6.73
CA THR A 63 7.12 1.01 7.12
C THR A 63 7.88 0.81 8.42
N LYS A 64 7.29 0.16 9.42
CA LYS A 64 7.99 -0.22 10.66
C LYS A 64 9.13 -1.22 10.39
N GLU A 65 9.01 -2.05 9.36
CA GLU A 65 10.05 -2.97 8.87
C GLU A 65 11.11 -2.28 7.97
N GLY A 66 10.96 -0.99 7.64
CA GLY A 66 11.90 -0.27 6.77
C GLY A 66 11.85 -0.69 5.30
N ARG A 67 10.77 -1.34 4.84
CA ARG A 67 10.62 -1.82 3.45
C ARG A 67 9.98 -0.78 2.53
N VAL A 68 9.11 0.07 3.08
CA VAL A 68 8.44 1.18 2.37
C VAL A 68 8.33 2.40 3.28
N ALA A 69 8.08 3.59 2.72
CA ALA A 69 7.80 4.79 3.49
C ALA A 69 6.36 5.29 3.24
N ILE A 70 5.66 5.64 4.32
CA ILE A 70 4.40 6.39 4.25
C ILE A 70 4.74 7.89 4.21
N ARG A 71 4.21 8.59 3.20
CA ARG A 71 4.44 10.02 2.99
C ARG A 71 3.13 10.82 2.97
N ARG A 72 3.16 12.04 3.49
CA ARG A 72 2.11 13.07 3.29
C ARG A 72 2.73 14.38 2.86
N LYS A 73 2.09 15.06 1.90
CA LYS A 73 2.58 16.33 1.33
C LYS A 73 4.08 16.26 0.95
N GLY A 74 4.49 15.10 0.40
CA GLY A 74 5.88 14.84 0.00
C GLY A 74 6.85 14.45 1.11
N LYS A 75 6.46 14.48 2.39
CA LYS A 75 7.33 14.17 3.53
C LYS A 75 7.02 12.81 4.14
N VAL A 76 8.03 12.07 4.57
CA VAL A 76 7.84 10.89 5.42
C VAL A 76 7.14 11.32 6.71
N VAL A 77 6.15 10.54 7.13
CA VAL A 77 5.40 10.78 8.37
C VAL A 77 5.52 9.57 9.28
N ASP A 78 5.27 9.80 10.56
CA ASP A 78 5.17 8.72 11.53
C ASP A 78 4.06 7.73 11.11
N PRO A 79 4.34 6.42 11.06
CA PRO A 79 3.37 5.41 10.63
C PRO A 79 2.29 5.13 11.69
N ASP A 80 2.42 5.62 12.92
CA ASP A 80 1.42 5.51 13.98
C ASP A 80 0.48 6.74 14.01
N ASP A 81 1.02 7.94 13.76
CA ASP A 81 0.30 9.21 13.77
C ASP A 81 0.19 9.87 12.37
N PHE A 82 -0.60 9.25 11.48
CA PHE A 82 -1.02 9.91 10.23
C PHE A 82 -2.49 9.70 9.91
N ARG A 83 -3.11 10.76 9.38
CA ARG A 83 -4.54 10.83 9.03
C ARG A 83 -4.73 11.37 7.62
N GLY A 84 -5.85 11.03 6.98
CA GLY A 84 -6.20 11.54 5.64
C GLY A 84 -5.33 10.98 4.50
N VAL A 85 -5.36 11.64 3.34
CA VAL A 85 -4.64 11.21 2.12
C VAL A 85 -3.15 10.99 2.36
N TYR A 86 -2.66 9.80 2.10
CA TYR A 86 -1.24 9.44 2.22
C TYR A 86 -0.78 8.71 0.96
N ARG A 87 0.53 8.62 0.81
CA ARG A 87 1.21 7.96 -0.30
C ARG A 87 2.18 6.93 0.26
N ILE A 88 2.38 5.83 -0.46
CA ILE A 88 3.34 4.78 -0.12
C ILE A 88 4.44 4.83 -1.18
N GLY A 89 5.71 4.87 -0.77
CA GLY A 89 6.83 4.83 -1.70
C GLY A 89 7.96 3.95 -1.18
N PRO A 90 9.10 3.90 -1.89
CA PRO A 90 10.26 3.18 -1.39
C PRO A 90 10.65 3.74 -0.02
N ALA A 91 11.15 2.87 0.86
CA ALA A 91 11.85 3.32 2.05
C ALA A 91 12.92 4.32 1.61
N GLU A 92 13.05 5.44 2.33
CA GLU A 92 14.19 6.32 2.09
C GLU A 92 15.42 5.41 2.29
N ALA A 93 16.28 5.29 1.28
CA ALA A 93 17.62 4.82 1.54
C ALA A 93 18.16 5.82 2.55
N GLY A 94 18.36 5.39 3.80
CA GLY A 94 19.16 6.15 4.73
C GLY A 94 20.47 6.44 4.01
N GLU A 95 20.71 7.72 3.77
CA GLU A 95 21.99 8.21 3.27
C GLU A 95 23.11 7.86 4.25
#